data_AF-A0A965QPA9-F1
#
_entry.id   AF-A0A965QPA9-F1
#
_cell.length_a   1.000
_cell.length_b   1.000
_cell.length_c   1.000
_cell.angle_alpha   90.00
_cell.angle_beta   90.00
_cell.angle_gamma   90.00
#
_symmetry.space_group_name_H-M   'P 1'
#
loop_
_entity.id
_entity.type
_entity.pdbx_description
1 polymer ?
#
loop_
_entity_poly.entity_id
_entity_poly.type
_entity_poly.pdbx_seq_one_letter_code
_entity_poly.pdbx_strand_id
1 'polypeptide(L)'
;MKHKYQPTKYIRTVPDYPVAGVNFYDMNSLFASEMWGCIVEQMAKDMEYGSVFEHVTHIVGIESRGFVVGQALASEMLKPFVMVRKAGSKYP
;
A
#
# COMPACT_ATOMS: atom_id res chain seq x y z
N MET A 1 11.18 -9.73 12.82
CA MET A 1 9.93 -9.71 13.61
C MET A 1 8.92 -10.62 12.93
N LYS A 2 8.11 -11.39 13.68
CA LYS A 2 6.99 -12.13 13.08
C LYS A 2 5.83 -11.15 12.92
N HIS A 3 5.37 -10.94 11.69
CA HIS A 3 4.21 -10.06 11.44
C HIS A 3 2.96 -10.70 12.06
N LYS A 4 2.19 -9.91 12.82
CA LYS A 4 0.97 -10.35 13.50
C LYS A 4 -0.10 -10.84 12.52
N TYR A 5 -0.13 -10.27 11.32
CA TYR A 5 -1.14 -10.55 10.29
C TYR A 5 -0.50 -11.14 9.03
N GLN A 6 -1.29 -11.93 8.29
CA GLN A 6 -0.87 -12.57 7.04
C GLN A 6 -1.70 -12.03 5.86
N PRO A 7 -1.28 -10.91 5.23
CA PRO A 7 -2.05 -10.25 4.17
C PRO A 7 -2.27 -11.16 2.95
N THR A 8 -1.37 -12.11 2.70
CA THR A 8 -1.45 -13.06 1.58
C THR A 8 -2.71 -13.91 1.57
N LYS A 9 -3.35 -14.15 2.72
CA LYS A 9 -4.63 -14.88 2.78
C LYS A 9 -5.80 -14.12 2.17
N TYR A 10 -5.67 -12.80 2.04
CA TYR A 10 -6.69 -11.89 1.52
C TYR A 10 -6.33 -11.36 0.13
N ILE A 11 -5.22 -11.82 -0.45
CA ILE A 11 -4.80 -11.47 -1.81
C ILE A 11 -5.18 -12.62 -2.72
N ARG A 12 -6.07 -12.36 -3.68
CA ARG A 12 -6.42 -13.33 -4.71
C ARG A 12 -5.29 -13.41 -5.73
N THR A 13 -4.92 -14.63 -6.11
CA THR A 13 -4.03 -14.89 -7.25
C THR A 13 -4.87 -15.18 -8.50
N VAL A 14 -4.56 -14.48 -9.59
CA VAL A 14 -5.10 -14.75 -10.93
C VAL A 14 -3.95 -15.29 -11.78
N PRO A 15 -3.92 -16.60 -12.08
CA PRO A 15 -2.88 -17.19 -12.91
C PRO A 15 -3.02 -16.73 -14.37
N ASP A 16 -1.91 -16.77 -15.10
CA ASP A 16 -1.81 -16.49 -16.53
C ASP A 16 -2.35 -15.12 -16.95
N TYR A 17 -2.13 -14.08 -16.13
CA TYR A 17 -2.57 -12.72 -16.40
C TYR A 17 -1.45 -11.67 -16.15
N PRO A 18 -1.30 -10.65 -17.03
CA PRO A 18 -2.04 -10.43 -18.28
C PRO A 18 -1.56 -11.32 -19.43
N VAL A 19 -0.54 -12.14 -19.20
CA VAL A 19 0.04 -13.06 -20.19
C VAL A 19 0.32 -14.41 -19.52
N ALA A 20 0.37 -15.47 -20.33
CA ALA A 20 0.63 -16.83 -19.85
C ALA A 20 1.97 -16.92 -19.07
N GLY A 21 1.96 -17.71 -18.00
CA GLY A 21 3.11 -17.92 -17.12
C GLY A 21 3.29 -16.85 -16.03
N VAL A 22 2.43 -15.82 -15.96
CA VAL A 22 2.49 -14.76 -14.95
C VAL A 22 1.32 -14.88 -13.96
N ASN A 23 1.64 -14.85 -12.66
CA ASN A 23 0.64 -14.71 -11.61
C ASN A 23 0.37 -13.23 -11.32
N PHE A 24 -0.87 -12.80 -11.49
CA PHE A 24 -1.32 -11.49 -11.03
C PHE A 24 -1.86 -11.57 -9.62
N TYR A 25 -1.30 -10.77 -8.72
CA TYR A 25 -1.77 -10.63 -7.34
C TYR A 25 -2.75 -9.48 -7.25
N ASP A 26 -4.03 -9.80 -7.13
CA ASP A 26 -5.08 -8.80 -7.04
C ASP A 26 -5.16 -8.23 -5.62
N MET A 27 -4.48 -7.12 -5.42
CA MET A 27 -4.46 -6.40 -4.14
C MET A 27 -5.82 -5.81 -3.75
N ASN A 28 -6.75 -5.64 -4.69
CA ASN A 28 -8.06 -5.05 -4.38
C ASN A 28 -8.85 -5.95 -3.41
N SER A 29 -8.66 -7.27 -3.46
CA SER A 29 -9.29 -8.17 -2.50
C SER A 29 -8.79 -7.94 -1.08
N LEU A 30 -7.52 -7.56 -0.90
CA LEU A 30 -6.98 -7.18 0.40
C LEU A 30 -7.54 -5.82 0.83
N PHE A 31 -7.56 -4.83 -0.07
CA PHE A 31 -8.06 -3.48 0.23
C PHE A 31 -9.54 -3.47 0.62
N ALA A 32 -10.33 -4.39 0.06
CA ALA A 32 -11.75 -4.55 0.38
C ALA A 32 -12.01 -5.45 1.60
N SER A 33 -10.98 -6.05 2.20
CA SER A 33 -11.13 -6.92 3.36
C SER A 33 -11.16 -6.13 4.67
N GLU A 34 -11.80 -6.70 5.68
CA GLU A 34 -11.79 -6.19 7.06
C GLU A 34 -10.38 -6.07 7.66
N MET A 35 -9.41 -6.80 7.11
CA MET A 35 -8.02 -6.80 7.59
C MET A 35 -7.22 -5.59 7.12
N TRP A 36 -7.70 -4.81 6.14
CA TRP A 36 -6.89 -3.76 5.53
C TRP A 36 -6.37 -2.74 6.55
N GLY A 37 -7.24 -2.24 7.43
CA GLY A 37 -6.85 -1.29 8.49
C GLY A 37 -5.77 -1.86 9.42
N CYS A 38 -5.92 -3.12 9.84
CA CYS A 38 -4.93 -3.79 10.70
C CYS A 38 -3.57 -3.97 10.01
N ILE A 39 -3.55 -4.18 8.68
CA ILE A 39 -2.30 -4.24 7.90
C ILE A 39 -1.65 -2.86 7.84
N VAL A 40 -2.42 -1.81 7.60
CA VAL A 40 -1.93 -0.42 7.57
C VAL A 40 -1.33 -0.02 8.91
N GLU A 41 -2.03 -0.30 10.02
CA GLU A 41 -1.54 -0.05 11.39
C GLU A 41 -0.20 -0.77 11.64
N GLN A 42 -0.08 -2.03 11.22
CA GLN A 42 1.18 -2.78 11.35
C GLN A 42 2.29 -2.15 10.50
N MET A 43 2.01 -1.75 9.26
CA MET A 43 2.97 -1.08 8.39
C MET A 43 3.46 0.25 8.99
N ALA A 44 2.56 1.04 9.57
CA ALA A 44 2.91 2.31 10.24
C ALA A 44 3.85 2.06 11.43
N LYS A 45 3.54 1.07 12.28
CA LYS A 45 4.41 0.68 13.40
C LYS A 45 5.78 0.24 12.92
N ASP A 46 5.84 -0.61 11.90
CA ASP A 46 7.11 -1.08 11.35
C ASP A 46 7.97 0.07 10.82
N MET A 47 7.34 1.15 10.34
CA MET A 47 8.03 2.37 9.93
C MET A 47 8.48 3.23 11.12
N GLU A 48 7.70 3.36 12.19
CA GLU A 48 8.10 4.13 13.39
C GLU A 48 9.31 3.54 14.12
N TYR A 49 9.45 2.21 14.14
CA TYR A 49 10.56 1.55 14.84
C TYR A 49 11.87 1.51 14.04
N GLY A 50 11.87 1.91 12.77
CA GLY A 50 13.05 1.92 11.92
C GLY A 50 13.77 3.27 11.92
N SER A 51 15.06 3.30 12.31
CA SER A 51 15.89 4.52 12.28
C SER A 51 15.96 5.20 10.91
N VAL A 52 15.67 4.47 9.83
CA VAL A 52 15.63 4.98 8.46
C VAL A 52 14.46 5.95 8.22
N PHE A 53 13.38 5.84 8.99
CA PHE A 53 12.15 6.59 8.75
C PHE A 53 11.91 7.74 9.74
N GLU A 54 12.81 7.95 10.70
CA GLU A 54 12.68 8.97 11.75
C GLU A 54 12.49 10.40 11.18
N HIS A 55 13.05 10.65 10.00
CA HIS A 55 12.98 11.95 9.32
C HIS A 55 11.97 12.01 8.17
N VAL A 56 11.08 11.02 8.05
CA VAL A 56 10.03 11.05 7.02
C VAL A 56 9.02 12.15 7.33
N THR A 57 8.90 13.09 6.39
CA THR A 57 7.97 14.23 6.47
C THR A 57 6.73 14.04 5.60
N HIS A 58 6.81 13.21 4.55
CA HIS A 58 5.73 13.03 3.58
C HIS A 58 5.68 11.56 3.11
N ILE A 59 4.48 11.10 2.77
CA ILE A 59 4.29 9.85 2.05
C ILE A 59 3.93 10.17 0.60
N VAL A 60 4.63 9.54 -0.34
CA VAL A 60 4.39 9.73 -1.77
C VAL A 60 3.75 8.47 -2.34
N GLY A 61 2.56 8.60 -2.91
CA GLY A 61 1.87 7.50 -3.59
C GLY A 61 1.98 7.64 -5.10
N ILE A 62 2.28 6.54 -5.79
CA ILE A 62 2.34 6.50 -7.25
C ILE A 62 0.98 6.05 -7.81
N GLU A 63 0.53 6.71 -8.89
CA GLU A 63 -0.72 6.40 -9.56
C GLU A 63 -0.77 4.93 -10.08
N SER A 64 -1.86 4.18 -9.90
CA SER A 64 -3.10 4.51 -9.17
C SER A 64 -3.20 3.78 -7.82
N ARG A 65 -2.76 2.52 -7.75
CA ARG A 65 -2.89 1.69 -6.54
C ARG A 65 -2.00 2.14 -5.40
N GLY A 66 -0.89 2.83 -5.70
CA GLY A 66 -0.07 3.47 -4.69
C GLY A 66 -0.79 4.61 -3.96
N PHE A 67 -1.86 5.17 -4.52
CA PHE A 67 -2.70 6.13 -3.81
C PHE A 67 -3.49 5.48 -2.68
N VAL A 68 -4.00 4.26 -2.89
CA VAL A 68 -4.77 3.54 -1.86
C VAL A 68 -3.89 3.23 -0.65
N VAL A 69 -2.73 2.60 -0.90
CA VAL A 69 -1.78 2.24 0.16
C VAL A 69 -1.16 3.48 0.79
N GLY A 70 -0.68 4.41 -0.06
CA GLY A 70 0.02 5.61 0.38
C GLY A 70 -0.87 6.51 1.23
N GLN A 71 -2.12 6.74 0.82
CA GLN A 71 -3.02 7.59 1.62
C GLN A 71 -3.44 6.92 2.93
N ALA A 72 -3.71 5.61 2.92
CA ALA A 72 -4.05 4.89 4.15
C ALA A 72 -2.91 4.99 5.18
N LEU A 73 -1.68 4.76 4.72
CA LEU A 73 -0.49 4.85 5.57
C LEU A 73 -0.19 6.29 6.02
N ALA A 74 -0.33 7.27 5.12
CA ALA A 74 -0.16 8.68 5.46
C ALA A 74 -1.16 9.13 6.54
N SER A 75 -2.42 8.67 6.44
CA SER A 75 -3.44 8.93 7.44
C SER A 75 -3.10 8.29 8.78
N GLU A 76 -2.64 7.04 8.78
CA GLU A 76 -2.26 6.30 9.99
C GLU A 76 -1.06 6.97 10.70
N MET A 77 -0.05 7.39 9.94
CA MET A 77 1.16 8.01 10.48
C MET A 77 1.03 9.53 10.72
N LEU A 78 -0.14 10.12 10.46
CA LEU A 78 -0.40 11.55 10.50
C LEU A 78 0.63 12.37 9.70
N LYS A 79 0.99 11.88 8.50
CA LYS A 79 1.92 12.56 7.58
C LYS A 79 1.17 13.11 6.37
N PRO A 80 1.60 14.26 5.83
CA PRO A 80 1.15 14.74 4.54
C PRO A 80 1.32 13.69 3.43
N PHE A 81 0.35 13.65 2.51
CA PHE A 81 0.35 12.75 1.36
C PHE A 81 0.54 13.52 0.05
N VAL A 82 1.38 12.99 -0.83
CA VAL A 82 1.66 13.56 -2.16
C VAL A 82 1.33 12.53 -3.24
N MET A 83 0.53 12.95 -4.22
CA MET A 83 0.18 12.13 -5.38
C MET A 83 1.18 12.34 -6.51
N VAL A 84 1.85 11.26 -6.94
CA VAL A 84 2.65 11.23 -8.17
C VAL A 84 1.84 10.54 -9.27
N ARG A 85 1.64 11.24 -10.38
CA ARG A 85 0.79 10.79 -11.50
C ARG A 85 1.60 10.41 -12.72
N LYS A 86 0.98 9.64 -13.61
CA LYS A 86 1.52 9.40 -14.95
C LYS A 86 1.59 10.73 -15.72
N ALA A 87 2.57 10.84 -16.61
CA ALA A 87 2.71 12.01 -17.48
C ALA A 87 1.42 12.23 -18.31
N GLY A 88 0.97 13.48 -18.40
CA GLY A 88 -0.26 13.85 -19.12
C GLY A 88 -1.57 13.61 -18.36
N SER A 89 -1.54 13.05 -17.16
CA SER A 89 -2.71 13.04 -16.26
C SER A 89 -3.08 14.49 -15.92
N LYS A 90 -4.31 14.91 -16.26
CA LYS A 90 -4.81 16.26 -15.95
C LYS A 90 -5.09 16.38 -14.45
N TYR A 91 -4.42 17.32 -13.80
CA TYR A 91 -4.91 18.01 -12.60
C TYR A 91 -5.28 19.44 -13.06
N PRO A 92 -6.25 20.14 -12.45
CA PRO A 92 -6.21 21.60 -12.55
C PRO A 92 -4.83 22.12 -12.11
#